data_AF-A0A7S3VYP5-F1
#
_entry.id   AF-A0A7S3VYP5-F1
#
_cell.length_a   1.000
_cell.length_b   1.000
_cell.length_c   1.000
_cell.angle_alpha   90.00
_cell.angle_beta   90.00
_cell.angle_gamma   90.00
#
_symmetry.space_group_name_H-M   'P 1'
#
loop_
_entity.id
_entity.type
_entity.pdbx_description
1 polymer ?
#
loop_
_entity_poly.entity_id
_entity_poly.type
_entity_poly.pdbx_seq_one_letter_code
_entity_poly.pdbx_strand_id
1 'polypeptide(L)'
;MPTTDVYREAEKRWRHSLQEPGEELIDFELADDRVRRVDMAADAPDWLRGAQLYALCGVDGFRFLRCPFSPEEELRWSHAALAAWTEPEASESNLDLTHAGERGALWAQHEAAPSSSALRHLSWVTLGYHYQWSERRYDEARRSPFPPALGALGADLGRAVGQPLRPEAAIVNYYAPRSSMGGHCDDAEPCQDAPIVSLSFGLSATFLLGGPSRHAAPLAMRVRSGDVVVQGGASRGCYHGVARVLRGTAPARLREAASAGGGGGGGDDLR
;
A
#
# COMPACT_ATOMS: atom_id res chain seq x y z
N MET A 1 28.23 -6.10 23.06
CA MET A 1 27.04 -6.98 22.96
C MET A 1 26.41 -6.72 21.59
N PRO A 2 26.16 -7.72 20.73
CA PRO A 2 25.39 -7.45 19.51
C PRO A 2 23.98 -7.04 19.94
N THR A 3 23.59 -5.81 19.60
CA THR A 3 22.25 -5.29 19.84
C THR A 3 21.26 -6.06 18.98
N THR A 4 20.37 -6.83 19.61
CA THR A 4 19.36 -7.65 18.93
C THR A 4 18.53 -6.79 17.98
N ASP A 5 18.35 -7.26 16.74
CA ASP A 5 17.42 -6.68 15.76
C ASP A 5 16.00 -7.17 16.10
N VAL A 6 15.35 -6.46 17.03
CA VAL A 6 14.02 -6.79 17.55
C VAL A 6 12.98 -6.76 16.43
N TYR A 7 13.12 -5.81 15.50
CA TYR A 7 12.24 -5.71 14.34
C TYR A 7 12.29 -6.98 13.49
N ARG A 8 13.48 -7.46 13.16
CA ARG A 8 13.66 -8.66 12.33
C ARG A 8 13.11 -9.92 12.99
N GLU A 9 13.23 -10.05 14.31
CA GLU A 9 12.63 -11.17 15.05
C GLU A 9 11.09 -11.12 15.01
N ALA A 10 10.50 -9.93 15.17
CA ALA A 10 9.07 -9.75 14.99
C ALA A 10 8.61 -10.05 13.56
N GLU A 11 9.36 -9.61 12.55
CA GLU A 11 9.09 -9.91 11.14
C GLU A 11 9.07 -11.42 10.87
N LYS A 12 10.08 -12.15 11.35
CA LYS A 12 10.12 -13.63 11.24
C LYS A 12 8.90 -14.27 11.90
N ARG A 13 8.57 -13.83 13.12
CA ARG A 13 7.42 -14.34 13.87
C ARG A 13 6.12 -14.17 13.09
N TRP A 14 5.84 -12.97 12.59
CA TRP A 14 4.62 -12.67 11.84
C TRP A 14 4.57 -13.33 10.46
N ARG A 15 5.71 -13.46 9.77
CA ARG A 15 5.79 -14.18 8.49
C ARG A 15 5.27 -15.62 8.62
N HIS A 16 5.61 -16.30 9.72
CA HIS A 16 5.22 -17.69 9.96
C HIS A 16 3.92 -17.84 10.74
N SER A 17 3.40 -16.77 11.34
CA SER A 17 2.17 -16.82 12.12
C SER A 17 0.98 -17.24 11.25
N LEU A 18 0.25 -18.24 11.74
CA LEU A 18 -1.08 -18.61 11.27
C LEU A 18 -2.17 -17.94 12.12
N GLN A 19 -1.79 -17.08 13.08
CA GLN A 19 -2.73 -16.53 14.04
C GLN A 19 -3.71 -15.58 13.34
N GLU A 20 -4.98 -15.82 13.63
CA GLU A 20 -6.07 -14.86 13.49
C GLU A 20 -5.81 -13.63 14.38
N PRO A 21 -6.50 -12.49 14.17
CA PRO A 21 -6.39 -11.32 15.03
C PRO A 21 -6.58 -11.71 16.50
N GLY A 22 -5.55 -11.48 17.31
CA GLY A 22 -5.58 -11.57 18.77
C GLY A 22 -5.04 -10.28 19.38
N GLU A 23 -4.86 -10.23 20.70
CA GLU A 23 -4.45 -9.02 21.43
C GLU A 23 -3.17 -8.37 20.90
N GLU A 24 -2.27 -9.14 20.27
CA GLU A 24 -1.03 -8.60 19.71
C GLU A 24 -1.20 -7.87 18.36
N LEU A 25 -2.17 -8.27 17.54
CA LEU A 25 -2.42 -7.68 16.22
C LEU A 25 -3.47 -6.58 16.34
N ILE A 26 -3.07 -5.34 16.10
CA ILE A 26 -3.99 -4.21 16.07
C ILE A 26 -4.98 -4.41 14.92
N ASP A 27 -6.26 -4.38 15.27
CA ASP A 27 -7.35 -4.34 14.33
C ASP A 27 -8.25 -3.15 14.61
N PHE A 28 -8.26 -2.19 13.69
CA PHE A 28 -9.02 -0.94 13.81
C PHE A 28 -10.55 -1.13 13.78
N GLU A 29 -11.05 -2.34 13.54
CA GLU A 29 -12.47 -2.69 13.74
C GLU A 29 -12.79 -3.13 15.19
N LEU A 30 -11.77 -3.43 15.99
CA LEU A 30 -11.87 -3.87 17.37
C LEU A 30 -11.40 -2.78 18.33
N ALA A 31 -11.86 -2.83 19.57
CA ALA A 31 -11.35 -1.95 20.61
C ALA A 31 -9.90 -2.35 20.96
N ASP A 32 -9.01 -1.36 21.01
CA ASP A 32 -7.60 -1.55 21.33
C ASP A 32 -7.07 -0.28 22.02
N ASP A 33 -6.50 -0.41 23.22
CA ASP A 33 -6.02 0.73 24.01
C ASP A 33 -4.82 1.46 23.36
N ARG A 34 -4.17 0.83 22.37
CA ARG A 34 -3.10 1.44 21.57
C ARG A 34 -3.64 2.33 20.46
N VAL A 35 -4.94 2.32 20.21
CA VAL A 35 -5.59 3.02 19.11
C VAL A 35 -6.58 4.05 19.66
N ARG A 36 -6.57 5.24 19.07
CA ARG A 36 -7.60 6.26 19.33
C ARG A 36 -8.21 6.72 18.03
N ARG A 37 -9.53 6.91 18.03
CA ARG A 37 -10.21 7.63 16.94
C ARG A 37 -9.86 9.11 17.03
N VAL A 38 -9.66 9.74 15.88
CA VAL A 38 -9.35 11.17 15.78
C VAL A 38 -10.22 11.82 14.72
N ASP A 39 -10.46 13.11 14.88
CA ASP A 39 -11.18 13.88 13.88
C ASP A 39 -10.28 14.15 12.66
N MET A 40 -10.92 14.22 11.49
CA MET A 40 -10.26 14.70 10.28
C MET A 40 -9.97 16.20 10.38
N ALA A 41 -9.05 16.69 9.54
CA ALA A 41 -8.82 18.12 9.40
C ALA A 41 -10.10 18.86 8.97
N ALA A 42 -10.22 20.12 9.37
CA ALA A 42 -11.42 20.93 9.10
C ALA A 42 -11.68 21.15 7.59
N ASP A 43 -10.62 21.10 6.78
CA ASP A 43 -10.63 21.22 5.32
C ASP A 43 -10.60 19.85 4.61
N ALA A 44 -10.93 18.77 5.31
CA ALA A 44 -11.04 17.44 4.71
C ALA A 44 -12.07 17.44 3.56
N PRO A 45 -11.75 16.82 2.41
CA PRO A 45 -12.67 16.70 1.29
C PRO A 45 -13.99 16.03 1.66
N ASP A 46 -15.09 16.50 1.07
CA ASP A 46 -16.44 16.02 1.38
C ASP A 46 -16.65 14.52 1.11
N TRP A 47 -15.93 13.94 0.14
CA TRP A 47 -16.04 12.51 -0.17
C TRP A 47 -15.49 11.61 0.94
N LEU A 48 -14.66 12.15 1.84
CA LEU A 48 -14.16 11.46 3.03
C LEU A 48 -15.09 11.58 4.24
N ARG A 49 -16.21 12.31 4.10
CA ARG A 49 -17.17 12.52 5.17
C ARG A 49 -17.75 11.19 5.64
N GLY A 50 -17.55 10.89 6.92
CA GLY A 50 -18.03 9.67 7.56
C GLY A 50 -17.02 8.52 7.60
N ALA A 51 -15.90 8.62 6.87
CA ALA A 51 -14.80 7.68 7.03
C ALA A 51 -14.18 7.80 8.44
N GLN A 52 -13.61 6.71 8.92
CA GLN A 52 -13.08 6.61 10.27
C GLN A 52 -11.56 6.78 10.25
N LEU A 53 -11.08 7.81 10.96
CA LEU A 53 -9.67 8.13 11.09
C LEU A 53 -9.17 7.77 12.49
N TYR A 54 -8.00 7.15 12.54
CA TYR A 54 -7.37 6.66 13.76
C TYR A 54 -5.92 7.14 13.86
N ALA A 55 -5.42 7.19 15.08
CA ALA A 55 -4.01 7.38 15.41
C ALA A 55 -3.56 6.30 16.39
N LEU A 56 -2.27 6.01 16.38
CA LEU A 56 -1.64 5.15 17.39
C LEU A 56 -1.19 5.99 18.58
N CYS A 57 -1.50 5.53 19.79
CA CYS A 57 -1.08 6.15 21.03
C CYS A 57 0.46 6.15 21.11
N GLY A 58 1.06 7.31 21.33
CA GLY A 58 2.52 7.45 21.44
C GLY A 58 3.28 7.44 20.12
N VAL A 59 2.61 7.37 18.96
CA VAL A 59 3.25 7.44 17.64
C VAL A 59 2.85 8.73 16.94
N ASP A 60 3.73 9.73 17.01
CA ASP A 60 3.48 11.03 16.39
C ASP A 60 3.40 10.93 14.86
N GLY A 61 2.46 11.68 14.28
CA GLY A 61 2.23 11.76 12.84
C GLY A 61 1.65 10.50 12.17
N PHE A 62 1.54 9.34 12.85
CA PHE A 62 0.89 8.18 12.25
C PHE A 62 -0.64 8.36 12.17
N ARG A 63 -1.23 8.03 11.02
CA ARG A 63 -2.67 8.05 10.80
C ARG A 63 -3.12 6.82 10.01
N PHE A 64 -4.30 6.34 10.33
CA PHE A 64 -4.92 5.19 9.68
C PHE A 64 -6.36 5.52 9.33
N LEU A 65 -6.70 5.47 8.04
CA LEU A 65 -8.04 5.73 7.54
C LEU A 65 -8.67 4.42 7.07
N ARG A 66 -9.81 4.06 7.66
CA ARG A 66 -10.51 2.80 7.34
C ARG A 66 -11.35 2.94 6.08
N CYS A 67 -10.97 2.18 5.05
CA CYS A 67 -11.72 1.94 3.81
C CYS A 67 -12.66 3.09 3.39
N PRO A 68 -12.13 4.29 3.05
CA PRO A 68 -12.95 5.43 2.66
C PRO A 68 -13.57 5.28 1.26
N PHE A 69 -13.23 4.21 0.54
CA PHE A 69 -13.59 4.00 -0.85
C PHE A 69 -14.86 3.17 -1.01
N SER A 70 -15.62 3.44 -2.06
CA SER A 70 -16.64 2.52 -2.54
C SER A 70 -15.99 1.29 -3.20
N PRO A 71 -16.71 0.15 -3.30
CA PRO A 71 -16.23 -1.02 -4.05
C PRO A 71 -15.81 -0.69 -5.50
N GLU A 72 -16.54 0.19 -6.16
CA GLU A 72 -16.25 0.63 -7.54
C GLU A 72 -14.95 1.43 -7.63
N GLU A 73 -14.67 2.28 -6.63
CA GLU A 73 -13.42 3.02 -6.55
C GLU A 73 -12.23 2.09 -6.30
N GLU A 74 -12.36 1.13 -5.37
CA GLU A 74 -11.33 0.12 -5.13
C GLU A 74 -11.01 -0.69 -6.39
N LEU A 75 -12.04 -1.10 -7.15
CA LEU A 75 -11.87 -1.80 -8.43
C LEU A 75 -11.21 -0.90 -9.48
N ARG A 76 -11.62 0.37 -9.57
CA ARG A 76 -11.03 1.34 -10.51
C ARG A 76 -9.53 1.53 -10.23
N TRP A 77 -9.13 1.69 -8.97
CA TRP A 77 -7.72 1.85 -8.61
C TRP A 77 -6.93 0.56 -8.85
N SER A 78 -7.51 -0.59 -8.51
CA SER A 78 -6.89 -1.90 -8.76
C SER A 78 -6.68 -2.14 -10.26
N HIS A 79 -7.68 -1.83 -11.09
CA HIS A 79 -7.57 -1.95 -12.54
C HIS A 79 -6.54 -0.97 -13.13
N ALA A 80 -6.53 0.30 -12.70
CA ALA A 80 -5.50 1.26 -13.14
C ALA A 80 -4.08 0.76 -12.81
N ALA A 81 -3.91 0.14 -11.63
CA ALA A 81 -2.65 -0.44 -11.20
C ALA A 81 -2.23 -1.68 -12.00
N LEU A 82 -3.16 -2.44 -12.57
CA LEU A 82 -2.86 -3.65 -13.34
C LEU A 82 -2.80 -3.41 -14.86
N ALA A 83 -3.38 -2.30 -15.33
CA ALA A 83 -3.42 -1.90 -16.72
C ALA A 83 -2.60 -0.61 -16.94
N ALA A 84 -3.24 0.56 -16.90
CA ALA A 84 -2.66 1.83 -17.34
C ALA A 84 -1.31 2.18 -16.69
N TRP A 85 -1.10 1.85 -15.42
CA TRP A 85 0.18 2.15 -14.74
C TRP A 85 1.28 1.16 -15.07
N THR A 86 0.97 0.02 -15.67
CA THR A 86 1.97 -0.97 -16.09
C THR A 86 2.53 -0.71 -17.49
N GLU A 87 1.91 0.20 -18.25
CA GLU A 87 2.33 0.53 -19.60
C GLU A 87 3.75 1.16 -19.62
N PRO A 88 4.59 0.83 -20.62
CA PRO A 88 5.97 1.31 -20.69
C PRO A 88 6.15 2.82 -20.68
N GLU A 89 5.22 3.57 -21.27
CA GLU A 89 5.29 5.03 -21.37
C GLU A 89 4.85 5.73 -20.08
N ALA A 90 4.13 5.01 -19.21
CA ALA A 90 3.57 5.55 -17.98
C ALA A 90 4.46 5.30 -16.75
N SER A 91 5.40 4.35 -16.84
CA SER A 91 6.11 3.86 -15.65
C SER A 91 7.39 3.08 -15.95
N GLU A 92 8.14 2.80 -14.89
CA GLU A 92 9.19 1.77 -14.90
C GLU A 92 8.82 0.61 -13.98
N SER A 93 9.28 -0.60 -14.31
CA SER A 93 8.90 -1.83 -13.60
C SER A 93 10.06 -2.82 -13.47
N ASN A 94 9.94 -3.76 -12.53
CA ASN A 94 10.83 -4.92 -12.44
C ASN A 94 10.83 -5.78 -13.70
N LEU A 95 9.76 -5.74 -14.50
CA LEU A 95 9.68 -6.47 -15.75
C LEU A 95 10.64 -5.90 -16.81
N ASP A 96 11.02 -4.62 -16.75
CA ASP A 96 12.02 -4.05 -17.66
C ASP A 96 13.41 -4.70 -17.48
N LEU A 97 13.67 -5.26 -16.29
CA LEU A 97 14.93 -5.90 -15.95
C LEU A 97 14.96 -7.40 -16.28
N THR A 98 13.79 -8.05 -16.28
CA THR A 98 13.68 -9.53 -16.26
C THR A 98 12.86 -10.10 -17.42
N HIS A 99 12.01 -9.28 -18.04
CA HIS A 99 11.02 -9.62 -19.07
C HIS A 99 10.88 -8.47 -20.08
N ALA A 100 12.02 -7.94 -20.52
CA ALA A 100 12.07 -6.74 -21.36
C ALA A 100 11.27 -6.94 -22.66
N GLY A 101 10.37 -5.99 -22.97
CA GLY A 101 9.50 -6.04 -24.14
C GLY A 101 8.14 -6.71 -23.92
N GLU A 102 7.88 -7.27 -22.73
CA GLU A 102 6.62 -7.99 -22.43
C GLU A 102 5.57 -7.11 -21.70
N ARG A 103 5.79 -5.80 -21.56
CA ARG A 103 4.97 -4.90 -20.72
C ARG A 103 3.75 -4.25 -21.39
N GLY A 104 3.64 -4.24 -22.71
CA GLY A 104 2.52 -3.56 -23.38
C GLY A 104 1.20 -4.30 -23.21
N ALA A 105 0.13 -3.63 -22.76
CA ALA A 105 -1.20 -4.24 -22.57
C ALA A 105 -1.21 -5.49 -21.67
N LEU A 106 -0.40 -5.49 -20.60
CA LEU A 106 -0.22 -6.63 -19.68
C LEU A 106 -1.53 -7.23 -19.16
N TRP A 107 -2.49 -6.37 -18.78
CA TRP A 107 -3.79 -6.82 -18.29
C TRP A 107 -4.58 -7.60 -19.35
N ALA A 108 -4.70 -7.06 -20.56
CA ALA A 108 -5.41 -7.73 -21.65
C ALA A 108 -4.74 -9.06 -22.04
N GLN A 109 -3.40 -9.11 -22.02
CA GLN A 109 -2.66 -10.36 -22.22
C GLN A 109 -2.94 -11.38 -21.12
N HIS A 110 -3.06 -10.91 -19.86
CA HIS A 110 -3.41 -11.77 -18.74
C HIS A 110 -4.83 -12.32 -18.86
N GLU A 111 -5.81 -11.50 -19.23
CA GLU A 111 -7.19 -11.95 -19.46
C GLU A 111 -7.26 -13.00 -20.58
N ALA A 112 -6.50 -12.82 -21.66
CA ALA A 112 -6.48 -13.76 -22.77
C ALA A 112 -5.74 -15.08 -22.43
N ALA A 113 -4.64 -15.01 -21.68
CA ALA A 113 -3.82 -16.17 -21.35
C ALA A 113 -3.12 -16.01 -19.98
N PRO A 114 -3.84 -16.29 -18.87
CA PRO A 114 -3.34 -16.00 -17.51
C PRO A 114 -2.03 -16.71 -17.16
N SER A 115 -1.85 -17.94 -17.64
CA SER A 115 -0.69 -18.79 -17.33
C SER A 115 0.60 -18.35 -18.03
N SER A 116 0.50 -17.66 -19.17
CA SER A 116 1.65 -17.20 -19.95
C SER A 116 1.97 -15.72 -19.78
N SER A 117 1.05 -14.91 -19.25
CA SER A 117 1.25 -13.46 -19.07
C SER A 117 2.36 -13.12 -18.07
N ALA A 118 3.21 -12.15 -18.44
CA ALA A 118 4.27 -11.63 -17.59
C ALA A 118 3.74 -10.92 -16.32
N LEU A 119 2.44 -10.64 -16.23
CA LEU A 119 1.80 -10.07 -15.04
C LEU A 119 2.10 -10.88 -13.76
N ARG A 120 2.24 -12.20 -13.87
CA ARG A 120 2.58 -13.08 -12.73
C ARG A 120 3.96 -12.81 -12.11
N HIS A 121 4.84 -12.14 -12.84
CA HIS A 121 6.19 -11.78 -12.41
C HIS A 121 6.28 -10.31 -11.98
N LEU A 122 5.19 -9.55 -12.13
CA LEU A 122 5.13 -8.15 -11.72
C LEU A 122 5.24 -8.07 -10.18
N SER A 123 6.17 -7.26 -9.71
CA SER A 123 6.48 -7.09 -8.29
C SER A 123 6.47 -5.61 -7.89
N TRP A 124 6.93 -4.73 -8.77
CA TRP A 124 6.84 -3.28 -8.55
C TRP A 124 6.70 -2.50 -9.85
N VAL A 125 6.10 -1.32 -9.71
CA VAL A 125 6.01 -0.25 -10.71
C VAL A 125 6.33 1.07 -10.02
N THR A 126 7.04 1.98 -10.69
CA THR A 126 7.27 3.36 -10.21
C THR A 126 6.64 4.37 -11.16
N LEU A 127 5.99 5.39 -10.61
CA LEU A 127 5.25 6.42 -11.33
C LEU A 127 5.78 7.81 -10.93
N GLY A 128 5.79 8.77 -11.86
CA GLY A 128 6.38 10.07 -11.61
C GLY A 128 7.90 10.02 -11.63
N TYR A 129 8.55 10.56 -10.60
CA TYR A 129 9.99 10.37 -10.41
C TYR A 129 10.29 8.90 -10.07
N HIS A 130 11.19 8.29 -10.84
CA HIS A 130 11.49 6.87 -10.72
C HIS A 130 12.59 6.61 -9.68
N TYR A 131 12.27 5.77 -8.70
CA TYR A 131 13.21 5.36 -7.66
C TYR A 131 14.34 4.50 -8.25
N GLN A 132 15.58 4.84 -7.94
CA GLN A 132 16.75 4.06 -8.36
C GLN A 132 17.16 3.10 -7.25
N TRP A 133 16.79 1.82 -7.39
CA TRP A 133 17.05 0.79 -6.37
C TRP A 133 18.52 0.66 -5.95
N SER A 134 19.45 0.69 -6.91
CA SER A 134 20.89 0.54 -6.63
C SER A 134 21.49 1.74 -5.91
N GLU A 135 21.02 2.94 -6.24
CA GLU A 135 21.58 4.21 -5.74
C GLU A 135 20.78 4.79 -4.57
N ARG A 136 19.61 4.19 -4.28
CA ARG A 136 18.64 4.61 -3.25
C ARG A 136 18.29 6.10 -3.33
N ARG A 137 18.10 6.62 -4.55
CA ARG A 137 17.77 8.03 -4.78
C ARG A 137 16.75 8.21 -5.89
N TYR A 138 16.18 9.41 -5.95
CA TYR A 138 15.45 9.90 -7.11
C TYR A 138 16.37 10.73 -8.02
N ASP A 139 16.07 10.75 -9.31
CA ASP A 139 16.76 11.57 -10.30
C ASP A 139 15.75 12.40 -11.08
N GLU A 140 15.96 13.71 -11.15
CA GLU A 140 15.02 14.64 -11.78
C GLU A 140 14.84 14.36 -13.28
N ALA A 141 15.88 13.83 -13.95
CA ALA A 141 15.82 13.48 -15.36
C ALA A 141 15.05 12.19 -15.62
N ARG A 142 14.89 11.33 -14.61
CA ARG A 142 14.29 10.00 -14.73
C ARG A 142 12.85 10.02 -14.19
N ARG A 143 11.93 10.50 -15.03
CA ARG A 143 10.52 10.59 -14.68
C ARG A 143 9.58 10.37 -15.86
N SER A 144 8.37 9.93 -15.56
CA SER A 144 7.20 9.94 -16.45
C SER A 144 6.09 10.82 -15.85
N PRO A 145 5.04 11.18 -16.60
CA PRO A 145 3.95 11.99 -16.06
C PRO A 145 3.28 11.31 -14.85
N PHE A 146 3.19 12.02 -13.73
CA PHE A 146 2.49 11.49 -12.55
C PHE A 146 0.97 11.42 -12.82
N PRO A 147 0.29 10.30 -12.54
CA PRO A 147 -1.14 10.17 -12.84
C PRO A 147 -1.98 11.22 -12.09
N PRO A 148 -2.70 12.13 -12.79
CA PRO A 148 -3.38 13.25 -12.13
C PRO A 148 -4.42 12.83 -11.09
N ALA A 149 -5.17 11.76 -11.37
CA ALA A 149 -6.17 11.24 -10.43
C ALA A 149 -5.54 10.68 -9.14
N LEU A 150 -4.38 10.01 -9.25
CA LEU A 150 -3.63 9.53 -8.10
C LEU A 150 -3.03 10.71 -7.30
N GLY A 151 -2.60 11.77 -8.02
CA GLY A 151 -2.10 13.01 -7.40
C GLY A 151 -3.16 13.72 -6.59
N ALA A 152 -4.36 13.86 -7.15
CA ALA A 152 -5.51 14.42 -6.45
C ALA A 152 -5.90 13.58 -5.22
N LEU A 153 -5.95 12.25 -5.37
CA LEU A 153 -6.23 11.34 -4.25
C LEU A 153 -5.21 11.48 -3.11
N GLY A 154 -3.91 11.48 -3.42
CA GLY A 154 -2.86 11.63 -2.41
C GLY A 154 -2.91 12.99 -1.71
N ALA A 155 -3.19 14.07 -2.45
CA ALA A 155 -3.36 15.40 -1.87
C ALA A 155 -4.60 15.48 -0.96
N ASP A 156 -5.72 14.88 -1.37
CA ASP A 156 -6.95 14.78 -0.58
C ASP A 156 -6.75 14.04 0.74
N LEU A 157 -6.09 12.87 0.68
CA LEU A 157 -5.79 12.07 1.87
C LEU A 157 -4.84 12.79 2.82
N GLY A 158 -3.79 13.45 2.28
CA GLY A 158 -2.88 14.26 3.08
C GLY A 158 -3.60 15.40 3.79
N ARG A 159 -4.44 16.16 3.08
CA ARG A 159 -5.28 17.22 3.68
C ARG A 159 -6.19 16.67 4.77
N ALA A 160 -6.90 15.58 4.51
CA ALA A 160 -7.87 15.01 5.45
C ALA A 160 -7.26 14.60 6.79
N VAL A 161 -5.99 14.21 6.81
CA VAL A 161 -5.27 13.82 8.04
C VAL A 161 -4.45 14.96 8.66
N GLY A 162 -4.54 16.17 8.09
CA GLY A 162 -3.80 17.35 8.55
C GLY A 162 -2.30 17.32 8.20
N GLN A 163 -1.91 16.54 7.19
CA GLN A 163 -0.52 16.39 6.72
C GLN A 163 -0.49 16.58 5.20
N PRO A 164 -0.48 17.82 4.70
CA PRO A 164 -0.57 18.09 3.27
C PRO A 164 0.54 17.39 2.48
N LEU A 165 0.15 16.76 1.37
CA LEU A 165 1.05 16.07 0.45
C LEU A 165 0.86 16.63 -0.96
N ARG A 166 1.96 16.84 -1.66
CA ARG A 166 2.01 17.00 -3.12
C ARG A 166 2.69 15.76 -3.69
N PRO A 167 1.95 14.75 -4.15
CA PRO A 167 2.56 13.53 -4.68
C PRO A 167 3.31 13.82 -5.98
N GLU A 168 4.57 13.36 -6.05
CA GLU A 168 5.40 13.47 -7.26
C GLU A 168 6.02 12.13 -7.68
N ALA A 169 6.04 11.17 -6.76
CA ALA A 169 6.53 9.82 -6.96
C ALA A 169 5.57 8.84 -6.28
N ALA A 170 5.38 7.67 -6.88
CA ALA A 170 4.64 6.57 -6.28
C ALA A 170 5.28 5.24 -6.64
N ILE A 171 5.25 4.30 -5.70
CA ILE A 171 5.66 2.91 -5.92
C ILE A 171 4.42 2.04 -5.73
N VAL A 172 4.05 1.30 -6.77
CA VAL A 172 2.99 0.29 -6.70
C VAL A 172 3.67 -1.05 -6.47
N ASN A 173 3.37 -1.68 -5.34
CA ASN A 173 3.93 -2.98 -4.97
C ASN A 173 2.87 -4.07 -5.15
N TYR A 174 3.24 -5.16 -5.83
CA TYR A 174 2.35 -6.28 -6.13
C TYR A 174 2.73 -7.46 -5.26
N TYR A 175 1.79 -7.90 -4.42
CA TYR A 175 2.04 -8.98 -3.47
C TYR A 175 1.18 -10.20 -3.78
N ALA A 176 1.83 -11.29 -4.17
CA ALA A 176 1.23 -12.61 -4.14
C ALA A 176 0.99 -13.06 -2.68
N PRO A 177 0.09 -14.03 -2.44
CA PRO A 177 -0.15 -14.47 -1.08
C PRO A 177 1.08 -15.19 -0.51
N ARG A 178 1.47 -14.82 0.72
CA ARG A 178 2.75 -15.15 1.40
C ARG A 178 3.96 -14.29 0.99
N SER A 179 3.80 -13.32 0.10
CA SER A 179 4.83 -12.30 -0.10
C SER A 179 5.02 -11.46 1.16
N SER A 180 6.21 -10.86 1.30
CA SER A 180 6.57 -9.98 2.40
C SER A 180 7.54 -8.90 1.91
N MET A 181 7.52 -7.75 2.57
CA MET A 181 8.50 -6.67 2.40
C MET A 181 9.21 -6.46 3.74
N GLY A 182 10.53 -6.63 3.73
CA GLY A 182 11.34 -6.54 4.96
C GLY A 182 11.36 -5.13 5.55
N GLY A 183 11.74 -5.03 6.83
CA GLY A 183 11.87 -3.76 7.53
C GLY A 183 12.81 -2.77 6.84
N HIS A 184 12.29 -1.61 6.45
CA HIS A 184 13.04 -0.51 5.84
C HIS A 184 12.52 0.87 6.29
N CYS A 185 13.29 1.90 5.99
CA CYS A 185 12.89 3.29 6.07
C CYS A 185 12.90 3.88 4.66
N ASP A 186 11.93 4.75 4.39
CA ASP A 186 11.83 5.51 3.14
C ASP A 186 12.55 6.84 3.32
N ASP A 187 13.87 6.86 3.09
CA ASP A 187 14.74 8.00 3.39
C ASP A 187 15.37 8.61 2.14
N ALA A 188 14.81 8.33 0.97
CA ALA A 188 15.39 8.69 -0.31
C ALA A 188 14.88 10.02 -0.89
N GLU A 189 13.72 10.49 -0.45
CA GLU A 189 13.17 11.77 -0.89
C GLU A 189 13.99 12.92 -0.28
N PRO A 190 14.34 13.97 -1.05
CA PRO A 190 14.99 15.15 -0.48
C PRO A 190 14.15 15.85 0.61
N CYS A 191 12.82 15.81 0.47
CA CYS A 191 11.88 16.35 1.46
C CYS A 191 11.43 15.22 2.39
N GLN A 192 11.90 15.27 3.64
CA GLN A 192 11.54 14.31 4.69
C GLN A 192 10.40 14.80 5.61
N ASP A 193 9.89 16.01 5.37
CA ASP A 193 8.78 16.59 6.16
C ASP A 193 7.40 16.21 5.59
N ALA A 194 7.33 15.89 4.29
CA ALA A 194 6.10 15.45 3.64
C ALA A 194 5.76 14.01 4.05
N PRO A 195 4.47 13.68 4.28
CA PRO A 195 4.08 12.34 4.70
C PRO A 195 4.19 11.33 3.55
N ILE A 196 4.23 10.06 3.90
CA ILE A 196 3.96 8.96 2.96
C ILE A 196 2.50 8.54 3.11
N VAL A 197 1.79 8.43 1.99
CA VAL A 197 0.41 7.89 1.93
C VAL A 197 0.47 6.54 1.22
N SER A 198 0.14 5.48 1.95
CA SER A 198 0.11 4.09 1.46
C SER A 198 -1.32 3.59 1.36
N LEU A 199 -1.69 3.10 0.17
CA LEU A 199 -3.01 2.56 -0.16
C LEU A 199 -2.92 1.04 -0.26
N SER A 200 -3.91 0.32 0.26
CA SER A 200 -3.97 -1.15 0.15
C SER A 200 -5.26 -1.61 -0.51
N PHE A 201 -5.16 -2.46 -1.54
CA PHE A 201 -6.30 -3.04 -2.24
C PHE A 201 -6.12 -4.55 -2.39
N GLY A 202 -7.22 -5.31 -2.29
CA GLY A 202 -7.23 -6.76 -2.44
C GLY A 202 -7.08 -7.53 -1.11
N LEU A 203 -6.07 -8.40 -1.02
CA LEU A 203 -5.87 -9.25 0.16
C LEU A 203 -5.42 -8.42 1.36
N SER A 204 -5.86 -8.82 2.55
CA SER A 204 -5.38 -8.22 3.81
C SER A 204 -3.93 -8.60 4.07
N ALA A 205 -3.21 -7.73 4.78
CA ALA A 205 -1.81 -7.92 5.13
C ALA A 205 -1.54 -7.56 6.60
N THR A 206 -0.50 -8.17 7.16
CA THR A 206 0.10 -7.76 8.44
C THR A 206 1.18 -6.72 8.17
N PHE A 207 0.88 -5.46 8.47
CA PHE A 207 1.82 -4.35 8.42
C PHE A 207 2.53 -4.20 9.76
N LEU A 208 3.82 -3.94 9.72
CA LEU A 208 4.65 -3.70 10.91
C LEU A 208 5.11 -2.24 10.90
N LEU A 209 4.85 -1.54 12.00
CA LEU A 209 5.36 -0.20 12.26
C LEU A 209 6.33 -0.24 13.45
N GLY A 210 7.61 -0.10 13.15
CA GLY A 210 8.70 0.02 14.12
C GLY A 210 8.91 1.45 14.61
N GLY A 211 10.07 1.67 15.23
CA GLY A 211 10.56 2.98 15.63
C GLY A 211 11.63 3.52 14.68
N PRO A 212 12.37 4.58 15.06
CA PRO A 212 13.47 5.15 14.27
C PRO A 212 14.69 4.22 14.18
N SER A 213 14.69 3.08 14.89
CA SER A 213 15.72 2.05 14.80
C SER A 213 15.12 0.65 14.87
N ARG A 214 15.88 -0.33 14.41
CA ARG A 214 15.53 -1.76 14.40
C ARG A 214 15.45 -2.41 15.79
N HIS A 215 15.82 -1.68 16.84
CA HIS A 215 15.82 -2.18 18.22
C HIS A 215 14.48 -1.98 18.93
N ALA A 216 13.59 -1.16 18.36
CA ALA A 216 12.24 -1.03 18.86
C ALA A 216 11.37 -2.20 18.36
N ALA A 217 10.57 -2.78 19.26
CA ALA A 217 9.57 -3.77 18.87
C ALA A 217 8.48 -3.09 18.01
N PRO A 218 8.17 -3.62 16.82
CA PRO A 218 7.16 -3.03 15.97
C PRO A 218 5.75 -3.33 16.47
N LEU A 219 4.84 -2.38 16.25
CA LEU A 219 3.41 -2.59 16.32
C LEU A 219 2.97 -3.36 15.06
N ALA A 220 2.28 -4.47 15.25
CA ALA A 220 1.66 -5.21 14.16
C ALA A 220 0.21 -4.79 13.99
N MET A 221 -0.20 -4.53 12.76
CA MET A 221 -1.57 -4.12 12.45
C MET A 221 -2.10 -4.81 11.20
N ARG A 222 -3.41 -5.06 11.19
CA ARG A 222 -4.12 -5.58 10.01
C ARG A 222 -4.48 -4.42 9.07
N VAL A 223 -4.00 -4.51 7.84
CA VAL A 223 -4.38 -3.62 6.73
C VAL A 223 -5.24 -4.41 5.77
N ARG A 224 -6.43 -3.90 5.43
CA ARG A 224 -7.40 -4.55 4.52
C ARG A 224 -7.50 -3.77 3.21
N SER A 225 -8.25 -4.34 2.26
CA SER A 225 -8.63 -3.60 1.06
C SER A 225 -9.38 -2.31 1.41
N GLY A 226 -8.95 -1.23 0.78
CA GLY A 226 -9.41 0.13 0.95
C GLY A 226 -8.68 0.90 2.04
N ASP A 227 -7.87 0.27 2.89
CA ASP A 227 -7.21 1.01 3.98
C ASP A 227 -6.10 1.93 3.49
N VAL A 228 -5.95 3.04 4.21
CA VAL A 228 -4.90 4.02 4.00
C VAL A 228 -4.07 4.18 5.27
N VAL A 229 -2.76 4.00 5.13
CA VAL A 229 -1.77 4.30 6.16
C VAL A 229 -1.07 5.60 5.77
N VAL A 230 -1.02 6.57 6.68
CA VAL A 230 -0.25 7.81 6.49
C VAL A 230 0.82 7.93 7.54
N GLN A 231 2.07 8.06 7.11
CA GLN A 231 3.25 8.25 7.94
C GLN A 231 3.82 9.65 7.72
N GLY A 232 3.46 10.59 8.59
CA GLY A 232 4.11 11.90 8.70
C GLY A 232 4.73 12.12 10.07
N GLY A 233 5.20 13.34 10.35
CA GLY A 233 5.84 13.69 11.63
C GLY A 233 6.94 12.70 12.02
N ALA A 234 7.01 12.31 13.29
CA ALA A 234 8.02 11.33 13.73
C ALA A 234 7.88 9.95 13.05
N SER A 235 6.67 9.52 12.69
CA SER A 235 6.43 8.22 12.04
C SER A 235 6.95 8.12 10.60
N ARG A 236 7.24 9.26 9.96
CA ARG A 236 7.77 9.34 8.58
C ARG A 236 9.11 8.64 8.42
N GLY A 237 9.94 8.65 9.47
CA GLY A 237 11.26 8.02 9.51
C GLY A 237 11.27 6.65 10.21
N CYS A 238 10.11 6.10 10.58
CA CYS A 238 10.06 4.81 11.27
C CYS A 238 10.31 3.64 10.33
N TYR A 239 11.01 2.63 10.84
CA TYR A 239 11.11 1.33 10.20
C TYR A 239 9.73 0.74 10.01
N HIS A 240 9.44 0.22 8.82
CA HIS A 240 8.16 -0.41 8.54
C HIS A 240 8.29 -1.46 7.44
N GLY A 241 7.22 -2.24 7.24
CA GLY A 241 7.21 -3.31 6.26
C GLY A 241 5.94 -4.15 6.32
N VAL A 242 5.87 -5.13 5.41
CA VAL A 242 4.74 -6.05 5.30
C VAL A 242 5.23 -7.44 5.65
N ALA A 243 4.86 -7.95 6.82
CA ALA A 243 5.34 -9.26 7.27
C ALA A 243 4.70 -10.41 6.49
N ARG A 244 3.42 -10.27 6.10
CA ARG A 244 2.65 -11.34 5.47
C ARG A 244 1.39 -10.82 4.76
N VAL A 245 1.10 -11.35 3.59
CA VAL A 245 -0.21 -11.25 2.92
C VAL A 245 -1.08 -12.48 3.21
N LEU A 246 -2.32 -12.25 3.62
CA LEU A 246 -3.26 -13.26 4.12
C LEU A 246 -4.16 -13.80 3.01
N ARG A 247 -4.09 -15.11 2.76
CA ARG A 247 -4.94 -15.81 1.78
C ARG A 247 -6.41 -15.76 2.19
N GLY A 248 -7.31 -15.69 1.21
CA GLY A 248 -8.76 -15.81 1.44
C GLY A 248 -9.42 -14.58 2.09
N THR A 249 -8.70 -13.44 2.18
CA THR A 249 -9.19 -12.23 2.86
C THR A 249 -9.62 -11.12 1.89
N ALA A 250 -9.67 -11.38 0.58
CA ALA A 250 -10.23 -10.46 -0.40
C ALA A 250 -11.71 -10.21 -0.08
N PRO A 251 -12.16 -8.93 0.00
CA PRO A 251 -13.54 -8.62 0.36
C PRO A 251 -14.57 -9.17 -0.64
N ALA A 252 -15.65 -9.76 -0.13
CA ALA A 252 -16.76 -10.26 -0.97
C ALA A 252 -17.40 -9.14 -1.80
N ARG A 253 -17.55 -7.93 -1.22
CA ARG A 253 -18.12 -6.74 -1.88
C ARG A 253 -17.45 -6.39 -3.22
N LEU A 254 -16.14 -6.65 -3.36
CA LEU A 254 -15.42 -6.37 -4.60
C LEU A 254 -15.78 -7.35 -5.71
N ARG A 255 -16.06 -8.62 -5.35
CA ARG A 255 -16.51 -9.65 -6.30
C ARG A 255 -17.91 -9.35 -6.79
N GLU A 256 -18.78 -8.94 -5.86
CA GLU A 256 -20.16 -8.56 -6.15
C GLU A 256 -20.19 -7.33 -7.07
N ALA A 257 -19.41 -6.30 -6.77
CA ALA A 257 -19.30 -5.11 -7.60
C ALA A 257 -18.74 -5.43 -9.01
N ALA A 258 -17.72 -6.27 -9.11
CA ALA A 258 -17.17 -6.71 -10.39
C ALA A 258 -18.21 -7.49 -11.22
N SER A 259 -19.02 -8.32 -10.57
CA SER A 259 -20.09 -9.10 -11.23
C SER A 259 -21.28 -8.24 -11.64
N ALA A 260 -21.61 -7.19 -10.89
CA ALA A 260 -22.72 -6.29 -11.20
C ALA A 260 -22.41 -5.35 -12.37
N GLY A 261 -21.13 -5.01 -12.57
CA GLY A 261 -20.65 -4.22 -13.72
C GLY A 261 -20.47 -5.03 -15.01
N GLY A 262 -20.42 -6.36 -14.93
CA GLY A 262 -20.23 -7.28 -16.06
C GLY A 262 -21.48 -8.08 -16.37
N GLY A 263 -22.16 -7.77 -17.49
CA GLY A 263 -23.21 -8.64 -18.01
C GLY A 263 -22.68 -10.04 -18.33
N GLY A 264 -23.05 -11.03 -17.52
CA GLY A 264 -23.08 -12.45 -17.87
C GLY A 264 -21.78 -13.09 -18.35
N GLY A 265 -20.92 -13.48 -17.42
CA GLY A 265 -19.80 -14.38 -17.70
C GLY A 265 -19.33 -15.08 -16.43
N GLY A 266 -19.88 -16.27 -16.18
CA GLY A 266 -19.46 -17.12 -15.05
C GLY A 266 -18.01 -17.53 -15.20
N GLY A 267 -17.19 -17.20 -14.21
CA GLY A 267 -15.80 -17.59 -14.09
C GLY A 267 -15.38 -17.43 -12.63
N ASP A 268 -15.49 -18.53 -11.89
CA ASP A 268 -15.06 -18.67 -10.50
C ASP A 268 -13.53 -18.74 -10.47
N ASP A 269 -12.85 -17.59 -10.64
CA ASP A 269 -11.40 -17.47 -10.46
C ASP A 269 -11.02 -16.01 -10.15
N LEU A 270 -11.01 -15.67 -8.86
CA LEU A 270 -10.21 -14.56 -8.32
C LEU A 270 -8.86 -15.11 -7.85
N ARG A 271 -8.08 -15.65 -8.79
CA ARG A 271 -6.70 -16.09 -8.56
C ARG A 271 -5.72 -14.93 -8.67
#